data_AF-A0A1D3UB26-F1
#
_entry.id   AF-A0A1D3UB26-F1
#
_cell.length_a   1.000
_cell.length_b   1.000
_cell.length_c   1.000
_cell.angle_alpha   90.00
_cell.angle_beta   90.00
_cell.angle_gamma   90.00
#
_symmetry.space_group_name_H-M   'P 1'
#
loop_
_entity.id
_entity.type
_entity.pdbx_description
1 polymer ?
#
loop_
_entity_poly.entity_id
_entity_poly.type
_entity_poly.pdbx_seq_one_letter_code
_entity_poly.pdbx_strand_id
1 'polypeptide(L)'
;MQGSLLGNVLLLSLLTVPVTCNKNFHFLFCANLKQGITKGSKNIKNYEQVRKEYHKNSNLLCVKKDYLCTDPAREREKSKLYILITSPEGARIYRFLVTLLILNLDTQNKIDVAGAANLAGVANATGAANIADADNVFGAEKWERDHGYYGRRAKRNIMDIPIISIGKSCSRILNSNFRDNDLLNLQEQHNRQEKQFPECSIDMLKEINSIYIGMMNIVFTPTSANAETLKRELLENFFEKQYERWDDIPKIVWISSSISNTNFYDMYINYSNGKKNKVRTKHHIEVVRVDCYNTKKVLYKGEKKIKKNSIVCLMSNSAVMSFYTNFGNNFDYVVCMGRNCYMLLKKLHFKNVFFPHDSKMESFLNILMNLHHELKEKYKKKFNVILTREKYKNDMIEKILLGKNIPYQIVPCIQTEYNFQGIRHLYKMLLAHARESP
;
A
#
# COMPACT_ATOMS: atom_id res chain seq x y z
N MET A 1 70.63 -9.84 56.73
CA MET A 1 70.13 -10.82 55.73
C MET A 1 69.67 -10.01 54.53
N GLN A 2 70.58 -9.70 53.59
CA GLN A 2 70.76 -10.38 52.29
C GLN A 2 69.43 -10.49 51.51
N GLY A 3 69.24 -9.91 50.32
CA GLY A 3 70.10 -9.15 49.43
C GLY A 3 69.35 -8.64 48.19
N SER A 4 69.97 -7.63 47.56
CA SER A 4 69.94 -7.11 46.18
C SER A 4 68.62 -6.91 45.42
N LEU A 5 68.30 -5.70 44.94
CA LEU A 5 68.89 -4.89 43.84
C LEU A 5 68.55 -5.38 42.41
N LEU A 6 68.21 -4.40 41.56
CA LEU A 6 68.16 -4.37 40.08
C LEU A 6 66.84 -4.81 39.41
N GLY A 7 66.18 -3.99 38.58
CA GLY A 7 66.53 -2.69 38.00
C GLY A 7 65.25 -1.92 37.63
N ASN A 8 65.23 -0.62 37.92
CA ASN A 8 65.55 0.46 36.98
C ASN A 8 64.56 0.56 35.81
N VAL A 9 63.66 1.55 35.84
CA VAL A 9 63.91 2.93 35.39
C VAL A 9 63.95 3.01 33.87
N LEU A 10 62.81 3.38 33.29
CA LEU A 10 62.62 4.11 32.03
C LEU A 10 61.09 4.30 31.93
N LEU A 11 60.49 5.47 31.83
CA LEU A 11 60.98 6.83 31.71
C LEU A 11 59.72 7.72 31.76
N LEU A 12 59.79 8.83 32.50
CA LEU A 12 59.11 10.11 32.28
C LEU A 12 57.58 10.11 31.98
N SER A 13 56.69 10.54 32.88
CA SER A 13 56.44 11.95 33.24
C SER A 13 56.83 12.97 32.16
N LEU A 14 55.85 13.54 31.44
CA LEU A 14 55.80 14.96 31.03
C LEU A 14 54.40 15.27 30.42
N LEU A 15 53.68 16.15 31.13
CA LEU A 15 52.82 17.24 30.63
C LEU A 15 51.51 16.96 29.86
N THR A 16 50.42 17.14 30.60
CA THR A 16 49.29 18.04 30.36
C THR A 16 49.24 18.92 29.08
N VAL A 17 48.14 18.72 28.31
CA VAL A 17 47.19 19.72 27.71
C VAL A 17 47.66 20.56 26.48
N PRO A 18 46.80 21.11 25.58
CA PRO A 18 45.46 20.77 25.00
C PRO A 18 45.52 20.60 23.45
N VAL A 19 44.35 20.60 22.74
CA VAL A 19 44.09 21.23 21.40
C VAL A 19 43.37 20.32 20.36
N THR A 20 42.17 20.79 20.00
CA THR A 20 41.40 20.78 18.73
C THR A 20 41.62 19.74 17.61
N CYS A 21 40.50 19.40 16.96
CA CYS A 21 40.36 19.10 15.52
C CYS A 21 41.48 18.30 14.83
N ASN A 22 41.18 17.05 14.48
CA ASN A 22 41.48 16.65 13.10
C ASN A 22 40.44 15.65 12.57
N LYS A 23 39.68 16.12 11.58
CA LYS A 23 38.94 15.30 10.63
C LYS A 23 39.99 14.68 9.72
N ASN A 24 40.15 13.35 9.76
CA ASN A 24 40.46 12.47 8.63
C ASN A 24 41.05 11.14 9.16
N PHE A 25 40.75 10.07 8.43
CA PHE A 25 41.29 8.71 8.54
C PHE A 25 40.66 7.75 9.55
N HIS A 26 39.59 7.09 9.10
CA HIS A 26 39.66 5.66 8.79
C HIS A 26 38.86 5.39 7.52
N PHE A 27 39.49 5.67 6.38
CA PHE A 27 39.00 5.39 5.03
C PHE A 27 39.99 4.42 4.38
N LEU A 28 39.89 3.14 4.71
CA LEU A 28 40.69 2.08 4.09
C LEU A 28 40.00 0.74 4.35
N PHE A 29 38.88 0.49 3.67
CA PHE A 29 38.39 -0.86 3.32
C PHE A 29 37.25 -0.86 2.29
N CYS A 30 37.22 0.11 1.35
CA CYS A 30 36.25 0.13 0.23
C CYS A 30 36.90 0.37 -1.15
N ALA A 31 38.17 0.02 -1.33
CA ALA A 31 38.90 0.30 -2.58
C ALA A 31 38.88 -0.82 -3.64
N ASN A 32 38.37 -2.04 -3.36
CA ASN A 32 38.47 -3.16 -4.31
C ASN A 32 37.16 -3.55 -5.03
N LEU A 33 36.20 -2.62 -5.17
CA LEU A 33 35.02 -2.82 -6.05
C LEU A 33 34.96 -1.83 -7.22
N LYS A 34 36.10 -1.24 -7.59
CA LYS A 34 36.25 -0.37 -8.76
C LYS A 34 37.44 -0.84 -9.61
N GLN A 35 37.30 -1.97 -10.29
CA GLN A 35 38.02 -2.25 -11.54
C GLN A 35 37.54 -3.60 -12.10
N GLY A 36 36.78 -3.52 -13.19
CA GLY A 36 36.22 -4.68 -13.86
C GLY A 36 34.87 -4.34 -14.47
N ILE A 37 34.87 -3.46 -15.48
CA ILE A 37 34.01 -3.43 -16.67
C ILE A 37 34.39 -2.14 -17.42
N THR A 38 35.39 -2.24 -18.29
CA THR A 38 35.48 -1.41 -19.50
C THR A 38 36.15 -2.24 -20.58
N LYS A 39 35.35 -2.74 -21.53
CA LYS A 39 35.61 -2.69 -22.98
C LYS A 39 34.56 -3.55 -23.70
N GLY A 40 33.76 -2.92 -24.55
CA GLY A 40 33.00 -3.59 -25.61
C GLY A 40 31.48 -3.52 -25.50
N SER A 41 30.89 -2.36 -25.74
CA SER A 41 29.70 -2.22 -26.62
C SER A 41 29.36 -0.74 -26.77
N LYS A 42 29.43 -0.23 -28.01
CA LYS A 42 29.04 1.12 -28.40
C LYS A 42 27.51 1.21 -28.47
N ASN A 43 26.97 2.39 -28.14
CA ASN A 43 25.56 2.80 -28.12
C ASN A 43 24.72 2.38 -26.90
N ILE A 44 24.98 3.02 -25.75
CA ILE A 44 23.96 3.18 -24.70
C ILE A 44 23.69 4.68 -24.58
N LYS A 45 22.50 5.12 -25.04
CA LYS A 45 22.02 6.50 -24.87
C LYS A 45 21.84 6.80 -23.38
N ASN A 46 22.25 8.00 -22.95
CA ASN A 46 22.16 8.45 -21.57
C ASN A 46 20.68 8.64 -21.16
N TYR A 47 20.34 8.36 -19.89
CA TYR A 47 18.95 8.37 -19.37
C TYR A 47 18.24 9.72 -19.57
N GLU A 48 18.97 10.84 -19.56
CA GLU A 48 18.41 12.16 -19.87
C GLU A 48 18.08 12.38 -21.36
N GLN A 49 18.79 11.70 -22.28
CA GLN A 49 18.46 11.73 -23.71
C GLN A 49 17.18 10.92 -23.99
N VAL A 50 16.99 9.78 -23.30
CA VAL A 50 15.75 8.99 -23.38
C VAL A 50 14.56 9.76 -22.78
N ARG A 51 14.77 10.50 -21.68
CA ARG A 51 13.73 11.35 -21.06
C ARG A 51 13.25 12.48 -21.98
N LYS A 52 14.14 13.06 -22.80
CA LYS A 52 13.76 14.14 -23.74
C LYS A 52 13.10 13.62 -25.03
N GLU A 53 13.39 12.39 -25.46
CA GLU A 53 12.68 11.76 -26.60
C GLU A 53 11.23 11.39 -26.26
N TYR A 54 10.93 10.94 -25.04
CA TYR A 54 9.56 10.55 -24.64
C TYR A 54 8.59 11.72 -24.38
N HIS A 55 9.09 12.94 -24.13
CA HIS A 55 8.26 14.11 -23.86
C HIS A 55 7.90 14.94 -25.10
N LYS A 56 8.41 14.60 -26.29
CA LYS A 56 8.02 15.30 -27.53
C LYS A 56 6.73 14.77 -28.19
N ASN A 57 6.25 13.57 -27.82
CA ASN A 57 5.09 12.94 -28.46
C ASN A 57 3.90 12.63 -27.53
N SER A 58 3.85 13.18 -26.32
CA SER A 58 2.63 13.15 -25.50
C SER A 58 1.90 14.49 -25.58
N ASN A 59 1.28 14.74 -26.74
CA ASN A 59 0.10 15.59 -26.75
C ASN A 59 -0.93 14.93 -25.85
N LEU A 60 -1.06 15.43 -24.62
CA LEU A 60 -2.23 15.25 -23.78
C LEU A 60 -3.40 15.86 -24.55
N LEU A 61 -4.00 15.07 -25.45
CA LEU A 61 -5.33 15.31 -25.94
C LEU A 61 -6.25 15.13 -24.74
N CYS A 62 -6.58 16.26 -24.12
CA CYS A 62 -7.81 16.44 -23.39
C CYS A 62 -8.92 15.94 -24.33
N VAL A 63 -9.48 14.76 -24.04
CA VAL A 63 -10.65 14.26 -24.75
C VAL A 63 -11.79 15.22 -24.41
N LYS A 64 -12.02 16.19 -25.28
CA LYS A 64 -13.31 16.88 -25.35
C LYS A 64 -14.36 15.80 -25.64
N LYS A 65 -15.22 15.52 -24.66
CA LYS A 65 -16.49 14.86 -24.91
C LYS A 65 -17.42 15.89 -25.52
N ASP A 66 -17.45 15.94 -26.84
CA ASP A 66 -18.41 16.71 -27.60
C ASP A 66 -19.73 15.91 -27.72
N TYR A 67 -20.80 16.54 -27.23
CA TYR A 67 -22.24 16.34 -27.46
C TYR A 67 -22.94 15.03 -27.06
N LEU A 68 -23.69 15.12 -25.96
CA LEU A 68 -25.15 14.96 -25.99
C LEU A 68 -25.77 16.02 -25.07
N CYS A 69 -26.53 16.92 -25.69
CA CYS A 69 -27.25 18.03 -25.06
C CYS A 69 -28.37 17.48 -24.17
N THR A 70 -28.46 17.93 -22.92
CA THR A 70 -29.66 18.56 -22.34
C THR A 70 -29.34 19.15 -20.96
N ASP A 71 -29.56 20.46 -20.85
CA ASP A 71 -29.61 21.32 -19.67
C ASP A 71 -28.36 21.54 -18.79
N PRO A 72 -27.65 22.69 -18.93
CA PRO A 72 -26.56 23.10 -18.04
C PRO A 72 -27.01 23.54 -16.63
N ALA A 73 -28.30 23.47 -16.30
CA ALA A 73 -28.88 24.10 -15.11
C ALA A 73 -29.25 23.14 -13.97
N ARG A 74 -28.93 21.83 -14.06
CA ARG A 74 -29.34 20.84 -13.04
C ARG A 74 -28.26 19.95 -12.43
N GLU A 75 -27.00 19.99 -12.88
CA GLU A 75 -25.90 19.38 -12.11
C GLU A 75 -25.44 20.31 -10.98
N ARG A 76 -26.32 20.53 -10.00
CA ARG A 76 -25.99 21.27 -8.78
C ARG A 76 -25.06 20.42 -7.90
N GLU A 77 -23.87 20.97 -7.65
CA GLU A 77 -23.11 20.97 -6.40
C GLU A 77 -23.14 19.69 -5.56
N LYS A 78 -22.14 18.83 -5.77
CA LYS A 78 -21.69 17.90 -4.71
C LYS A 78 -20.17 17.92 -4.63
N SER A 79 -19.65 18.20 -3.43
CA SER A 79 -18.23 18.06 -3.08
C SER A 79 -17.71 16.72 -3.62
N LYS A 80 -16.66 16.74 -4.44
CA LYS A 80 -16.05 15.50 -4.94
C LYS A 80 -15.49 14.72 -3.75
N LEU A 81 -16.05 13.55 -3.50
CA LEU A 81 -15.57 12.61 -2.50
C LEU A 81 -14.27 11.98 -3.01
N TYR A 82 -13.20 12.04 -2.23
CA TYR A 82 -11.93 11.36 -2.51
C TYR A 82 -11.67 10.29 -1.47
N ILE A 83 -11.05 9.20 -1.89
CA ILE A 83 -10.58 8.14 -1.00
C ILE A 83 -9.07 8.25 -0.84
N LEU A 84 -8.61 8.50 0.38
CA LEU A 84 -7.19 8.52 0.73
C LEU A 84 -6.76 7.17 1.29
N ILE A 85 -5.78 6.54 0.63
CA ILE A 85 -5.22 5.24 1.02
C ILE A 85 -3.72 5.37 1.27
N THR A 86 -3.33 5.14 2.52
CA THR A 86 -1.94 5.30 2.98
C THR A 86 -1.27 3.98 3.34
N SER A 87 -1.87 2.85 3.00
CA SER A 87 -1.30 1.53 3.28
C SER A 87 -1.85 0.45 2.35
N PRO A 88 -1.09 -0.65 2.16
CA PRO A 88 -1.58 -1.84 1.47
C PRO A 88 -2.85 -2.43 2.11
N GLU A 89 -2.99 -2.35 3.43
CA GLU A 89 -4.14 -2.93 4.13
C GLU A 89 -5.41 -2.11 3.91
N GLY A 90 -5.30 -0.78 3.94
CA GLY A 90 -6.39 0.12 3.56
C GLY A 90 -6.83 -0.08 2.11
N ALA A 91 -5.88 -0.37 1.19
CA ALA A 91 -6.20 -0.73 -0.19
C ALA A 91 -7.02 -2.02 -0.30
N ARG A 92 -6.66 -3.07 0.46
CA ARG A 92 -7.42 -4.33 0.50
C ARG A 92 -8.84 -4.11 1.02
N ILE A 93 -8.96 -3.40 2.14
CA ILE A 93 -10.25 -3.09 2.75
C ILE A 93 -11.13 -2.33 1.77
N TYR A 94 -10.61 -1.27 1.14
CA TYR A 94 -11.38 -0.50 0.16
C TYR A 94 -11.88 -1.36 -1.00
N ARG A 95 -10.96 -2.13 -1.62
CA ARG A 95 -11.32 -2.97 -2.76
C ARG A 95 -12.33 -4.05 -2.36
N PHE A 96 -12.19 -4.64 -1.18
CA PHE A 96 -13.14 -5.61 -0.63
C PHE A 96 -14.53 -5.00 -0.44
N LEU A 97 -14.61 -3.78 0.10
CA LEU A 97 -15.89 -3.08 0.26
C LEU A 97 -16.54 -2.75 -1.09
N VAL A 98 -15.76 -2.33 -2.09
CA VAL A 98 -16.29 -2.13 -3.45
C VAL A 98 -16.87 -3.44 -4.01
N THR A 99 -16.17 -4.57 -3.81
CA THR A 99 -16.68 -5.90 -4.18
C THR A 99 -18.00 -6.23 -3.48
N LEU A 100 -18.08 -6.03 -2.16
CA LEU A 100 -19.31 -6.24 -1.40
C LEU A 100 -20.45 -5.31 -1.81
N LEU A 101 -20.15 -4.06 -2.17
CA LEU A 101 -21.17 -3.11 -2.61
C LEU A 101 -21.76 -3.53 -3.95
N ILE A 102 -20.90 -3.90 -4.91
CA ILE A 102 -21.36 -4.39 -6.22
C ILE A 102 -22.18 -5.67 -6.06
N LEU A 103 -21.78 -6.58 -5.17
CA LEU A 103 -22.56 -7.78 -4.85
C LEU A 103 -23.93 -7.44 -4.24
N ASN A 104 -23.99 -6.51 -3.29
CA ASN A 104 -25.24 -6.12 -2.64
C ASN A 104 -26.20 -5.45 -3.64
N LEU A 105 -25.66 -4.61 -4.53
CA LEU A 105 -26.42 -3.99 -5.62
C LEU A 105 -26.96 -5.05 -6.60
N ASP A 106 -26.20 -6.12 -6.87
CA ASP A 106 -26.69 -7.27 -7.66
C ASP A 106 -27.83 -8.01 -6.95
N THR A 107 -27.64 -8.34 -5.68
CA THR A 107 -28.65 -9.07 -4.90
C THR A 107 -29.97 -8.28 -4.78
N GLN A 108 -29.91 -6.96 -4.58
CA GLN A 108 -31.10 -6.11 -4.51
C GLN A 108 -31.85 -6.03 -5.84
N ASN A 109 -31.14 -5.86 -6.97
CA ASN A 109 -31.78 -5.85 -8.28
C ASN A 109 -32.51 -7.16 -8.59
N LYS A 110 -31.93 -8.32 -8.21
CA LYS A 110 -32.58 -9.64 -8.39
C LYS A 110 -33.86 -9.77 -7.56
N ILE A 111 -33.88 -9.25 -6.33
CA ILE A 111 -35.07 -9.25 -5.46
C ILE A 111 -36.15 -8.34 -6.04
N ASP A 112 -35.79 -7.14 -6.51
CA ASP A 112 -36.74 -6.18 -7.07
C ASP A 112 -37.37 -6.72 -8.37
N VAL A 113 -36.59 -7.40 -9.22
CA VAL A 113 -37.10 -8.07 -10.42
C VAL A 113 -38.02 -9.24 -10.07
N ALA A 114 -37.68 -10.06 -9.07
CA ALA A 114 -38.55 -11.15 -8.61
C ALA A 114 -39.84 -10.65 -7.96
N GLY A 115 -39.77 -9.55 -7.19
CA GLY A 115 -40.95 -8.88 -6.62
C GLY A 115 -41.85 -8.28 -7.70
N ALA A 116 -41.26 -7.63 -8.71
CA ALA A 116 -41.99 -7.10 -9.87
C ALA A 116 -42.59 -8.22 -10.74
N ALA A 117 -41.88 -9.34 -10.93
CA ALA A 117 -42.38 -10.51 -11.65
C ALA A 117 -43.51 -11.22 -10.89
N ASN A 118 -43.47 -11.25 -9.56
CA ASN A 118 -44.57 -11.77 -8.74
C ASN A 118 -45.81 -10.86 -8.76
N LEU A 119 -45.63 -9.54 -8.88
CA LEU A 119 -46.73 -8.58 -9.11
C LEU A 119 -47.28 -8.65 -10.54
N ALA A 120 -46.41 -8.85 -11.54
CA ALA A 120 -46.79 -9.03 -12.94
C ALA A 120 -47.35 -10.44 -13.23
N GLY A 121 -47.01 -11.44 -12.43
CA GLY A 121 -47.54 -12.81 -12.48
C GLY A 121 -48.99 -12.92 -12.03
N VAL A 122 -49.52 -11.90 -11.33
CA VAL A 122 -50.97 -11.75 -11.11
C VAL A 122 -51.66 -11.10 -12.33
N ALA A 123 -50.90 -10.51 -13.25
CA ALA A 123 -51.42 -9.73 -14.37
C ALA A 123 -51.24 -10.36 -15.76
N ASN A 124 -50.41 -11.39 -15.96
CA ASN A 124 -50.23 -11.99 -17.29
C ASN A 124 -49.98 -13.51 -17.25
N ALA A 125 -51.07 -14.26 -17.21
CA ALA A 125 -51.10 -15.63 -17.70
C ALA A 125 -51.48 -15.60 -19.19
N THR A 126 -50.51 -15.38 -20.09
CA THR A 126 -50.51 -15.85 -21.49
C THR A 126 -49.24 -15.37 -22.21
N GLY A 127 -48.51 -16.29 -22.84
CA GLY A 127 -47.54 -15.96 -23.89
C GLY A 127 -46.12 -16.45 -23.62
N ALA A 128 -45.86 -17.71 -23.96
CA ALA A 128 -44.51 -18.25 -24.07
C ALA A 128 -43.77 -17.61 -25.26
N ALA A 129 -42.54 -17.16 -25.03
CA ALA A 129 -41.56 -16.96 -26.10
C ALA A 129 -40.15 -17.22 -25.57
N ASN A 130 -39.52 -18.25 -26.13
CA ASN A 130 -38.13 -18.64 -25.93
C ASN A 130 -37.18 -17.50 -26.34
N ILE A 131 -36.12 -17.27 -25.55
CA ILE A 131 -34.90 -16.63 -26.05
C ILE A 131 -33.73 -17.46 -25.54
N ALA A 132 -33.22 -18.30 -26.44
CA ALA A 132 -31.88 -18.87 -26.38
C ALA A 132 -30.91 -17.95 -27.15
N ASP A 133 -29.63 -18.06 -26.80
CA ASP A 133 -28.42 -17.59 -27.49
C ASP A 133 -28.03 -16.11 -27.39
N ALA A 134 -27.11 -15.83 -26.47
CA ALA A 134 -26.08 -14.78 -26.63
C ALA A 134 -24.88 -15.00 -25.68
N ASP A 135 -24.29 -16.21 -25.68
CA ASP A 135 -23.02 -16.48 -25.00
C ASP A 135 -21.83 -16.11 -25.90
N ASN A 136 -21.47 -14.82 -25.93
CA ASN A 136 -20.10 -14.33 -26.20
C ASN A 136 -20.03 -12.80 -26.14
N VAL A 137 -20.24 -12.24 -24.94
CA VAL A 137 -20.04 -10.80 -24.72
C VAL A 137 -19.24 -10.59 -23.44
N PHE A 138 -18.13 -9.88 -23.55
CA PHE A 138 -17.18 -9.56 -22.49
C PHE A 138 -17.86 -9.07 -21.21
N GLY A 139 -17.37 -9.52 -20.06
CA GLY A 139 -18.07 -9.50 -18.76
C GLY A 139 -18.61 -8.16 -18.24
N ALA A 140 -18.16 -7.01 -18.75
CA ALA A 140 -18.75 -5.72 -18.42
C ALA A 140 -20.15 -5.53 -19.04
N GLU A 141 -20.31 -5.86 -20.33
CA GLU A 141 -21.58 -5.71 -21.07
C GLU A 141 -22.63 -6.75 -20.65
N LYS A 142 -22.21 -7.95 -20.23
CA LYS A 142 -23.11 -8.95 -19.64
C LYS A 142 -23.71 -8.45 -18.32
N TRP A 143 -22.88 -7.96 -17.40
CA TRP A 143 -23.36 -7.38 -16.14
C TRP A 143 -24.30 -6.19 -16.39
N GLU A 144 -23.97 -5.33 -17.36
CA GLU A 144 -24.77 -4.15 -17.67
C GLU A 144 -26.16 -4.48 -18.24
N ARG A 145 -26.32 -5.63 -18.93
CA ARG A 145 -27.62 -6.13 -19.39
C ARG A 145 -28.45 -6.71 -18.25
N ASP A 146 -27.81 -7.45 -17.34
CA ASP A 146 -28.49 -8.22 -16.30
C ASP A 146 -29.02 -7.36 -15.12
N HIS A 147 -28.53 -6.12 -14.93
CA HIS A 147 -28.71 -5.35 -13.67
C HIS A 147 -29.46 -4.01 -13.81
N GLY A 148 -30.06 -3.72 -14.97
CA GLY A 148 -30.89 -2.53 -15.20
C GLY A 148 -30.18 -1.17 -15.07
N TYR A 149 -30.93 -0.06 -15.21
CA TYR A 149 -30.38 1.30 -15.20
C TYR A 149 -29.77 1.70 -13.82
N TYR A 150 -30.45 1.35 -12.73
CA TYR A 150 -30.01 1.71 -11.36
C TYR A 150 -28.74 0.97 -10.93
N GLY A 151 -28.61 -0.32 -11.24
CA GLY A 151 -27.38 -1.08 -11.00
C GLY A 151 -26.17 -0.51 -11.76
N ARG A 152 -26.36 -0.15 -13.03
CA ARG A 152 -25.31 0.49 -13.86
C ARG A 152 -24.80 1.78 -13.26
N ARG A 153 -25.72 2.64 -12.81
CA ARG A 153 -25.39 3.94 -12.24
C ARG A 153 -24.70 3.84 -10.88
N ALA A 154 -25.22 3.02 -9.97
CA ALA A 154 -24.60 2.82 -8.66
C ALA A 154 -23.18 2.20 -8.77
N LYS A 155 -22.97 1.24 -9.69
CA LYS A 155 -21.63 0.71 -9.98
C LYS A 155 -20.70 1.81 -10.51
N ARG A 156 -21.15 2.59 -11.49
CA ARG A 156 -20.36 3.70 -12.05
C ARG A 156 -19.97 4.70 -10.96
N ASN A 157 -20.91 5.11 -10.12
CA ASN A 157 -20.67 6.02 -9.01
C ASN A 157 -19.57 5.52 -8.08
N ILE A 158 -19.54 4.22 -7.76
CA ILE A 158 -18.51 3.63 -6.90
C ILE A 158 -17.15 3.53 -7.62
N MET A 159 -17.14 3.12 -8.88
CA MET A 159 -15.90 2.93 -9.65
C MET A 159 -15.22 4.25 -10.02
N ASP A 160 -16.01 5.32 -10.17
CA ASP A 160 -15.53 6.66 -10.54
C ASP A 160 -15.02 7.46 -9.34
N ILE A 161 -15.17 6.97 -8.10
CA ILE A 161 -14.65 7.65 -6.91
C ILE A 161 -13.13 7.86 -7.03
N PRO A 162 -12.64 9.11 -7.03
CA PRO A 162 -11.21 9.38 -7.18
C PRO A 162 -10.41 8.91 -5.96
N ILE A 163 -9.33 8.18 -6.22
CA ILE A 163 -8.46 7.59 -5.20
C ILE A 163 -7.09 8.27 -5.18
N ILE A 164 -6.69 8.71 -4.00
CA ILE A 164 -5.36 9.19 -3.65
C ILE A 164 -4.60 8.03 -3.00
N SER A 165 -3.58 7.51 -3.68
CA SER A 165 -2.80 6.35 -3.23
C SER A 165 -1.39 6.77 -2.83
N ILE A 166 -0.92 6.38 -1.64
CA ILE A 166 0.43 6.75 -1.16
C ILE A 166 1.57 6.13 -1.98
N GLY A 167 1.33 5.05 -2.73
CA GLY A 167 2.43 4.42 -3.45
C GLY A 167 2.06 3.15 -4.22
N LYS A 168 3.04 2.68 -5.00
CA LYS A 168 2.89 1.55 -5.95
C LYS A 168 2.35 0.27 -5.31
N SER A 169 2.66 -0.01 -4.05
CA SER A 169 2.14 -1.19 -3.35
C SER A 169 0.62 -1.13 -3.17
N CYS A 170 0.09 0.05 -2.83
CA CYS A 170 -1.35 0.27 -2.70
C CYS A 170 -2.00 0.27 -4.09
N SER A 171 -1.40 0.97 -5.06
CA SER A 171 -1.92 1.03 -6.43
C SER A 171 -1.96 -0.36 -7.10
N ARG A 172 -0.98 -1.22 -6.82
CA ARG A 172 -0.99 -2.61 -7.30
C ARG A 172 -2.16 -3.40 -6.74
N ILE A 173 -2.50 -3.26 -5.46
CA ILE A 173 -3.65 -3.95 -4.85
C ILE A 173 -4.96 -3.42 -5.44
N LEU A 174 -5.06 -2.09 -5.56
CA LEU A 174 -6.22 -1.42 -6.14
C LEU A 174 -6.46 -1.77 -7.61
N ASN A 175 -5.41 -2.12 -8.37
CA ASN A 175 -5.50 -2.45 -9.80
C ASN A 175 -5.20 -3.92 -10.12
N SER A 176 -5.15 -4.80 -9.11
CA SER A 176 -4.96 -6.23 -9.33
C SER A 176 -6.26 -7.01 -9.19
N ASN A 177 -6.38 -8.11 -9.92
CA ASN A 177 -7.30 -9.17 -9.52
C ASN A 177 -6.87 -9.68 -8.14
N PHE A 178 -7.77 -9.64 -7.16
CA PHE A 178 -7.52 -10.17 -5.82
C PHE A 178 -6.94 -11.58 -5.94
N ARG A 179 -5.83 -11.84 -5.26
CA ARG A 179 -5.35 -13.22 -5.09
C ARG A 179 -6.19 -13.89 -4.02
N ASP A 180 -6.27 -15.22 -4.07
CA ASP A 180 -7.03 -16.02 -3.09
C ASP A 180 -6.78 -15.56 -1.64
N ASN A 181 -5.52 -15.33 -1.28
CA ASN A 181 -5.11 -14.95 0.07
C ASN A 181 -5.50 -13.53 0.50
N ASP A 182 -5.72 -12.59 -0.42
CA ASP A 182 -6.04 -11.19 -0.10
C ASP A 182 -7.51 -11.04 0.37
N LEU A 183 -8.41 -11.88 -0.13
CA LEU A 183 -9.84 -11.91 0.24
C LEU A 183 -10.12 -12.86 1.41
N LEU A 184 -9.44 -14.02 1.45
CA LEU A 184 -9.66 -15.06 2.47
C LEU A 184 -9.62 -14.50 3.90
N ASN A 185 -8.61 -13.72 4.27
CA ASN A 185 -8.45 -13.26 5.65
C ASN A 185 -9.52 -12.21 6.05
N LEU A 186 -9.84 -11.28 5.15
CA LEU A 186 -10.91 -10.30 5.39
C LEU A 186 -12.26 -10.98 5.50
N GLN A 187 -12.54 -11.93 4.61
CA GLN A 187 -13.79 -12.68 4.58
C GLN A 187 -13.94 -13.65 5.76
N GLU A 188 -12.90 -14.40 6.12
CA GLU A 188 -12.93 -15.30 7.28
C GLU A 188 -13.19 -14.52 8.57
N GLN A 189 -12.54 -13.37 8.75
CA GLN A 189 -12.78 -12.51 9.91
C GLN A 189 -14.15 -11.83 9.85
N HIS A 190 -14.62 -11.49 8.65
CA HIS A 190 -15.96 -10.96 8.41
C HIS A 190 -17.06 -11.97 8.74
N ASN A 191 -16.96 -13.21 8.27
CA ASN A 191 -17.97 -14.25 8.48
C ASN A 191 -18.10 -14.65 9.96
N ARG A 192 -17.05 -14.43 10.76
CA ARG A 192 -17.10 -14.58 12.22
C ARG A 192 -17.86 -13.44 12.93
N GLN A 193 -18.11 -12.33 12.24
CA GLN A 193 -18.87 -11.20 12.75
C GLN A 193 -20.33 -11.34 12.26
N GLU A 194 -21.12 -12.17 12.93
CA GLU A 194 -22.52 -12.42 12.56
C GLU A 194 -23.33 -11.12 12.35
N LYS A 195 -24.17 -11.10 11.30
CA LYS A 195 -25.29 -10.15 11.03
C LYS A 195 -24.98 -8.71 10.59
N GLN A 196 -23.76 -8.33 10.20
CA GLN A 196 -23.47 -6.92 9.86
C GLN A 196 -23.24 -6.59 8.38
N PHE A 197 -23.10 -7.60 7.53
CA PHE A 197 -22.82 -7.47 6.10
C PHE A 197 -23.46 -8.63 5.33
N PRO A 198 -23.65 -8.52 4.00
CA PRO A 198 -24.17 -9.62 3.19
C PRO A 198 -23.31 -10.87 3.29
N GLU A 199 -23.94 -12.03 3.47
CA GLU A 199 -23.24 -13.31 3.33
C GLU A 199 -22.76 -13.47 1.89
N CYS A 200 -21.50 -13.88 1.72
CA CYS A 200 -20.92 -14.10 0.40
C CYS A 200 -19.89 -15.23 0.44
N SER A 201 -19.91 -16.08 -0.57
CA SER A 201 -18.89 -17.10 -0.77
C SER A 201 -17.63 -16.45 -1.37
N ILE A 202 -16.48 -17.09 -1.16
CA ILE A 202 -15.23 -16.53 -1.70
C ILE A 202 -15.22 -16.57 -3.22
N ASP A 203 -15.81 -17.59 -3.82
CA ASP A 203 -15.86 -17.76 -5.26
C ASP A 203 -16.70 -16.66 -5.92
N MET A 204 -17.79 -16.25 -5.27
CA MET A 204 -18.60 -15.12 -5.72
C MET A 204 -17.84 -13.79 -5.62
N LEU A 205 -17.08 -13.57 -4.55
CA LEU A 205 -16.21 -12.38 -4.43
C LEU A 205 -15.13 -12.37 -5.51
N LYS A 206 -14.54 -13.53 -5.84
CA LYS A 206 -13.53 -13.66 -6.90
C LYS A 206 -14.12 -13.36 -8.27
N GLU A 207 -15.30 -13.92 -8.56
CA GLU A 207 -16.01 -13.69 -9.81
C GLU A 207 -16.31 -12.20 -9.99
N ILE A 208 -16.90 -11.56 -8.98
CA ILE A 208 -17.19 -10.12 -9.06
C ILE A 208 -15.92 -9.31 -9.23
N ASN A 209 -14.88 -9.66 -8.50
CA ASN A 209 -13.62 -8.96 -8.58
C ASN A 209 -12.93 -9.11 -9.95
N SER A 210 -12.96 -10.30 -10.55
CA SER A 210 -12.26 -10.58 -11.82
C SER A 210 -13.04 -10.07 -13.02
N ILE A 211 -14.37 -10.17 -12.99
CA ILE A 211 -15.23 -9.85 -14.13
C ILE A 211 -15.68 -8.38 -14.08
N TYR A 212 -16.01 -7.85 -12.91
CA TYR A 212 -16.71 -6.57 -12.79
C TYR A 212 -15.89 -5.43 -12.20
N ILE A 213 -14.78 -5.74 -11.52
CA ILE A 213 -13.94 -4.75 -10.84
C ILE A 213 -12.59 -4.68 -11.53
N GLY A 214 -12.53 -3.89 -12.59
CA GLY A 214 -11.27 -3.60 -13.29
C GLY A 214 -10.31 -2.75 -12.46
N MET A 215 -9.64 -1.83 -13.16
CA MET A 215 -8.77 -0.84 -12.52
C MET A 215 -9.60 0.19 -11.77
N MET A 216 -9.15 0.56 -10.57
CA MET A 216 -9.79 1.60 -9.77
C MET A 216 -9.29 2.98 -10.20
N ASN A 217 -10.11 4.02 -9.98
CA ASN A 217 -9.82 5.39 -10.39
C ASN A 217 -8.74 6.08 -9.53
N ILE A 218 -7.48 5.67 -9.67
CA ILE A 218 -6.35 6.30 -8.98
C ILE A 218 -5.97 7.59 -9.71
N VAL A 219 -6.27 8.73 -9.08
CA VAL A 219 -6.03 10.07 -9.65
C VAL A 219 -4.73 10.70 -9.17
N PHE A 220 -4.16 10.21 -8.08
CA PHE A 220 -2.91 10.74 -7.53
C PHE A 220 -2.06 9.66 -6.87
N THR A 221 -0.75 9.73 -7.09
CA THR A 221 0.28 8.96 -6.36
C THR A 221 1.53 9.82 -6.24
N PRO A 222 2.12 9.97 -5.03
CA PRO A 222 3.28 10.83 -4.83
C PRO A 222 4.54 10.20 -5.41
N THR A 223 5.58 11.02 -5.58
CA THR A 223 6.88 10.58 -6.09
C THR A 223 7.57 9.57 -5.17
N SER A 224 7.34 9.67 -3.86
CA SER A 224 7.84 8.73 -2.86
C SER A 224 6.73 8.32 -1.88
N ALA A 225 6.74 7.04 -1.50
CA ALA A 225 5.74 6.43 -0.63
C ALA A 225 5.95 6.84 0.84
N ASN A 226 5.70 8.11 1.12
CA ASN A 226 5.87 8.75 2.41
C ASN A 226 4.69 9.71 2.63
N ALA A 227 4.16 9.75 3.86
CA ALA A 227 3.01 10.58 4.20
C ALA A 227 3.26 12.09 4.07
N GLU A 228 4.44 12.57 4.45
CA GLU A 228 4.83 13.97 4.32
C GLU A 228 4.95 14.36 2.85
N THR A 229 5.60 13.51 2.04
CA THR A 229 5.66 13.72 0.59
C THR A 229 4.26 13.70 -0.03
N LEU A 230 3.43 12.75 0.36
CA LEU A 230 2.04 12.66 -0.10
C LEU A 230 1.28 13.95 0.19
N LYS A 231 1.31 14.43 1.44
CA LYS A 231 0.63 15.64 1.86
C LYS A 231 1.11 16.86 1.07
N ARG A 232 2.44 17.05 0.98
CA ARG A 232 3.04 18.18 0.26
C ARG A 232 2.64 18.17 -1.22
N GLU A 233 2.89 17.06 -1.92
CA GLU A 233 2.65 16.99 -3.36
C GLU A 233 1.16 16.98 -3.70
N LEU A 234 0.30 16.43 -2.84
CA LEU A 234 -1.15 16.49 -3.04
C LEU A 234 -1.66 17.93 -3.01
N LEU A 235 -1.16 18.76 -2.09
CA LEU A 235 -1.52 20.17 -2.03
C LEU A 235 -0.96 20.94 -3.23
N GLU A 236 0.35 20.88 -3.45
CA GLU A 236 1.06 21.70 -4.46
C GLU A 236 0.78 21.28 -5.91
N ASN A 237 0.64 19.98 -6.17
CA ASN A 237 0.59 19.46 -7.54
C ASN A 237 -0.77 19.00 -8.00
N PHE A 238 -1.68 18.69 -7.08
CA PHE A 238 -3.00 18.17 -7.42
C PHE A 238 -4.09 19.20 -7.14
N PHE A 239 -4.28 19.60 -5.88
CA PHE A 239 -5.40 20.48 -5.54
C PHE A 239 -5.19 21.94 -5.94
N GLU A 240 -4.00 22.53 -5.75
CA GLU A 240 -3.75 23.92 -6.16
C GLU A 240 -3.90 24.17 -7.67
N LYS A 241 -3.83 23.11 -8.49
CA LYS A 241 -3.97 23.20 -9.96
C LYS A 241 -5.38 22.94 -10.47
N GLN A 242 -6.29 22.45 -9.63
CA GLN A 242 -7.60 21.93 -10.07
C GLN A 242 -8.80 22.82 -9.73
N TYR A 243 -8.67 23.76 -8.78
CA TYR A 243 -9.83 24.48 -8.27
C TYR A 243 -9.80 25.96 -8.62
N GLU A 244 -10.76 26.36 -9.46
CA GLU A 244 -11.03 27.75 -9.84
C GLU A 244 -12.17 28.37 -9.01
N ARG A 245 -12.96 27.59 -8.24
CA ARG A 245 -14.11 28.04 -7.42
C ARG A 245 -14.11 27.46 -5.99
N TRP A 246 -14.72 28.19 -5.05
CA TRP A 246 -14.83 27.79 -3.63
C TRP A 246 -15.81 26.65 -3.35
N ASP A 247 -16.79 26.43 -4.22
CA ASP A 247 -17.90 25.50 -3.96
C ASP A 247 -17.49 24.03 -4.22
N ASP A 248 -16.30 23.81 -4.78
CA ASP A 248 -15.75 22.51 -5.20
C ASP A 248 -14.78 21.88 -4.19
N ILE A 249 -14.76 22.34 -2.93
CA ILE A 249 -13.78 21.85 -1.93
C ILE A 249 -13.91 20.32 -1.77
N PRO A 250 -12.80 19.57 -1.89
CA PRO A 250 -12.83 18.12 -1.80
C PRO A 250 -13.15 17.66 -0.38
N LYS A 251 -13.95 16.60 -0.27
CA LYS A 251 -14.10 15.83 0.97
C LYS A 251 -13.26 14.57 0.85
N ILE A 252 -12.34 14.36 1.79
CA ILE A 252 -11.46 13.19 1.77
C ILE A 252 -11.90 12.21 2.86
N VAL A 253 -12.16 10.97 2.49
CA VAL A 253 -12.29 9.85 3.43
C VAL A 253 -10.99 9.09 3.48
N TRP A 254 -10.33 9.10 4.64
CA TRP A 254 -9.05 8.45 4.86
C TRP A 254 -9.22 7.08 5.52
N ILE A 255 -8.87 6.03 4.78
CA ILE A 255 -8.88 4.65 5.28
C ILE A 255 -7.57 4.40 6.02
N SER A 256 -7.67 4.37 7.35
CA SER A 256 -6.50 4.48 8.23
C SER A 256 -6.38 3.33 9.22
N SER A 257 -5.15 3.17 9.73
CA SER A 257 -4.89 2.35 10.91
C SER A 257 -5.17 3.17 12.16
N SER A 258 -5.79 2.61 13.19
CA SER A 258 -6.04 3.29 14.48
C SER A 258 -4.76 3.84 15.13
N ILE A 259 -3.62 3.18 14.93
CA ILE A 259 -2.32 3.62 15.45
C ILE A 259 -1.55 4.58 14.51
N SER A 260 -2.18 5.07 13.45
CA SER A 260 -1.54 6.03 12.54
C SER A 260 -1.43 7.40 13.21
N ASN A 261 -0.20 7.92 13.29
CA ASN A 261 0.10 9.25 13.82
C ASN A 261 0.27 10.30 12.71
N THR A 262 0.00 9.93 11.46
CA THR A 262 0.10 10.87 10.34
C THR A 262 -0.99 11.93 10.42
N ASN A 263 -0.63 13.20 10.25
CA ASN A 263 -1.57 14.32 10.30
C ASN A 263 -1.97 14.80 8.88
N PHE A 264 -3.17 14.38 8.46
CA PHE A 264 -3.86 14.90 7.26
C PHE A 264 -4.94 15.93 7.59
N TYR A 265 -5.24 16.20 8.86
CA TYR A 265 -6.28 17.17 9.24
C TYR A 265 -5.90 18.60 8.88
N ASP A 266 -4.61 18.93 8.95
CA ASP A 266 -4.12 20.27 8.61
C ASP A 266 -3.80 20.39 7.12
N MET A 267 -4.80 20.22 6.27
CA MET A 267 -4.68 20.44 4.82
C MET A 267 -5.44 21.69 4.42
N TYR A 268 -4.72 22.62 3.78
CA TYR A 268 -5.25 23.90 3.36
C TYR A 268 -4.85 24.18 1.91
N ILE A 269 -5.80 24.60 1.09
CA ILE A 269 -5.55 25.07 -0.27
C ILE A 269 -5.59 26.58 -0.32
N ASN A 270 -4.67 27.16 -1.10
CA ASN A 270 -4.69 28.58 -1.37
C ASN A 270 -5.62 28.84 -2.54
N TYR A 271 -6.62 29.69 -2.33
CA TYR A 271 -7.50 30.13 -3.39
C TYR A 271 -7.11 31.51 -3.91
N SER A 272 -7.15 31.72 -5.22
CA SER A 272 -7.01 33.04 -5.85
C SER A 272 -8.17 33.29 -6.79
N ASN A 273 -8.96 34.32 -6.49
CA ASN A 273 -10.22 34.65 -7.16
C ASN A 273 -10.02 35.37 -8.52
N GLY A 274 -9.05 34.92 -9.33
CA GLY A 274 -8.75 35.45 -10.67
C GLY A 274 -8.29 36.91 -10.78
N LYS A 275 -8.37 37.72 -9.72
CA LYS A 275 -8.02 39.15 -9.72
C LYS A 275 -6.58 39.36 -9.24
N LYS A 276 -5.82 40.13 -10.03
CA LYS A 276 -4.36 40.34 -9.91
C LYS A 276 -3.85 40.93 -8.57
N ASN A 277 -4.73 41.29 -7.62
CA ASN A 277 -4.32 41.89 -6.35
C ASN A 277 -5.12 41.36 -5.14
N LYS A 278 -4.41 40.61 -4.28
CA LYS A 278 -4.56 40.39 -2.83
C LYS A 278 -5.64 39.42 -2.28
N VAL A 279 -5.20 38.79 -1.18
CA VAL A 279 -5.78 37.82 -0.24
C VAL A 279 -5.94 36.39 -0.77
N ARG A 280 -4.91 35.56 -0.50
CA ARG A 280 -5.03 34.10 -0.53
C ARG A 280 -5.80 33.67 0.71
N THR A 281 -7.09 33.44 0.56
CA THR A 281 -7.88 32.80 1.62
C THR A 281 -7.50 31.33 1.65
N LYS A 282 -7.16 30.81 2.84
CA LYS A 282 -6.86 29.40 3.05
C LYS A 282 -8.17 28.65 3.29
N HIS A 283 -8.46 27.67 2.45
CA HIS A 283 -9.62 26.81 2.64
C HIS A 283 -9.18 25.48 3.20
N HIS A 284 -9.85 25.05 4.26
CA HIS A 284 -9.62 23.77 4.90
C HIS A 284 -10.22 22.65 4.04
N ILE A 285 -9.44 21.59 3.80
CA ILE A 285 -9.93 20.37 3.18
C ILE A 285 -10.50 19.48 4.29
N GLU A 286 -11.79 19.12 4.17
CA GLU A 286 -12.40 18.19 5.11
C GLU A 286 -11.78 16.80 4.96
N VAL A 287 -11.21 16.27 6.04
CA VAL A 287 -10.67 14.91 6.09
C VAL A 287 -11.39 14.11 7.17
N VAL A 288 -12.19 13.14 6.74
CA VAL A 288 -12.85 12.17 7.61
C VAL A 288 -11.96 10.94 7.71
N ARG A 289 -11.33 10.75 8.87
CA ARG A 289 -10.56 9.54 9.17
C ARG A 289 -11.49 8.41 9.58
N VAL A 290 -11.33 7.25 8.94
CA VAL A 290 -12.00 6.02 9.34
C VAL A 290 -10.95 4.98 9.72
N ASP A 291 -10.95 4.58 10.99
CA ASP A 291 -10.03 3.57 11.52
C ASP A 291 -10.56 2.18 11.17
N CYS A 292 -10.03 1.56 10.13
CA CYS A 292 -10.51 0.27 9.63
C CYS A 292 -9.67 -0.93 10.11
N TYR A 293 -8.47 -0.69 10.62
CA TYR A 293 -7.58 -1.76 11.07
C TYR A 293 -6.56 -1.26 12.11
N ASN A 294 -5.83 -2.19 12.72
CA ASN A 294 -4.71 -1.96 13.62
C ASN A 294 -3.60 -2.98 13.37
N THR A 295 -2.39 -2.67 13.81
CA THR A 295 -1.27 -3.62 13.90
C THR A 295 -1.10 -4.07 15.35
N LYS A 296 -1.42 -5.33 15.63
CA LYS A 296 -1.21 -5.96 16.93
C LYS A 296 0.15 -6.62 17.00
N LYS A 297 0.83 -6.51 18.14
CA LYS A 297 2.08 -7.27 18.40
C LYS A 297 1.73 -8.72 18.72
N VAL A 298 2.48 -9.65 18.15
CA VAL A 298 2.38 -11.08 18.47
C VAL A 298 3.44 -11.40 19.54
N LEU A 299 3.02 -12.02 20.65
CA LEU A 299 3.90 -12.45 21.73
C LEU A 299 3.94 -13.98 21.78
N TYR A 300 5.15 -14.55 21.86
CA TYR A 300 5.39 -15.98 21.73
C TYR A 300 5.70 -16.72 23.03
N LYS A 301 5.67 -16.05 24.20
CA LYS A 301 5.86 -16.63 25.56
C LYS A 301 6.91 -17.78 25.67
N GLY A 302 7.99 -17.72 24.88
CA GLY A 302 9.04 -18.76 24.85
C GLY A 302 8.76 -20.02 24.02
N GLU A 303 7.57 -20.18 23.45
CA GLU A 303 7.14 -21.38 22.72
C GLU A 303 7.81 -21.50 21.34
N LYS A 304 8.09 -20.36 20.70
CA LYS A 304 8.62 -20.33 19.34
C LYS A 304 10.13 -20.14 19.34
N LYS A 305 10.86 -21.14 18.82
CA LYS A 305 12.33 -21.08 18.69
C LYS A 305 12.73 -20.72 17.25
N ILE A 306 13.73 -19.85 17.14
CA ILE A 306 14.36 -19.47 15.87
C ILE A 306 15.76 -20.09 15.85
N LYS A 307 16.14 -20.71 14.73
CA LYS A 307 17.49 -21.29 14.55
C LYS A 307 18.56 -20.20 14.62
N LYS A 308 19.69 -20.45 15.30
CA LYS A 308 20.79 -19.47 15.42
C LYS A 308 21.39 -19.06 14.06
N ASN A 309 21.47 -19.99 13.10
CA ASN A 309 21.97 -19.70 11.74
C ASN A 309 20.86 -19.15 10.85
N SER A 310 20.38 -17.95 11.18
CA SER A 310 19.26 -17.33 10.49
C SER A 310 19.56 -15.91 10.02
N ILE A 311 19.01 -15.55 8.86
CA ILE A 311 18.90 -14.17 8.38
C ILE A 311 17.49 -13.70 8.72
N VAL A 312 17.37 -12.67 9.56
CA VAL A 312 16.06 -12.14 9.98
C VAL A 312 15.59 -11.04 9.04
N CYS A 313 14.39 -11.17 8.48
CA CYS A 313 13.79 -10.18 7.61
C CYS A 313 12.78 -9.30 8.37
N LEU A 314 13.02 -7.99 8.49
CA LEU A 314 12.18 -7.05 9.26
C LEU A 314 11.70 -5.87 8.40
N MET A 315 10.39 -5.74 8.18
CA MET A 315 9.84 -4.78 7.20
C MET A 315 9.14 -3.55 7.79
N SER A 316 9.09 -3.43 9.12
CA SER A 316 8.51 -2.27 9.78
C SER A 316 9.08 -2.11 11.19
N ASN A 317 9.03 -0.88 11.72
CA ASN A 317 9.42 -0.61 13.11
C ASN A 317 8.59 -1.43 14.11
N SER A 318 7.30 -1.62 13.85
CA SER A 318 6.43 -2.45 14.67
C SER A 318 6.89 -3.92 14.71
N ALA A 319 7.31 -4.47 13.56
CA ALA A 319 7.88 -5.81 13.49
C ALA A 319 9.23 -5.89 14.23
N VAL A 320 10.09 -4.87 14.11
CA VAL A 320 11.38 -4.81 14.83
C VAL A 320 11.16 -4.86 16.34
N MET A 321 10.30 -3.99 16.88
CA MET A 321 10.04 -3.94 18.32
C MET A 321 9.43 -5.25 18.84
N SER A 322 8.48 -5.82 18.09
CA SER A 322 7.87 -7.08 18.48
C SER A 322 8.87 -8.24 18.41
N PHE A 323 9.68 -8.32 17.35
CA PHE A 323 10.73 -9.34 17.23
C PHE A 323 11.72 -9.25 18.39
N TYR A 324 12.22 -8.05 18.68
CA TYR A 324 13.16 -7.83 19.78
C TYR A 324 12.57 -8.22 21.15
N THR A 325 11.29 -7.89 21.40
CA THR A 325 10.60 -8.27 22.64
C THR A 325 10.52 -9.79 22.80
N ASN A 326 10.34 -10.52 21.69
CA ASN A 326 10.19 -11.98 21.73
C ASN A 326 11.52 -12.73 21.75
N PHE A 327 12.52 -12.24 21.03
CA PHE A 327 13.73 -13.03 20.71
C PHE A 327 15.05 -12.31 21.01
N GLY A 328 15.01 -11.04 21.43
CA GLY A 328 16.18 -10.22 21.66
C GLY A 328 16.92 -9.86 20.36
N ASN A 329 18.22 -9.56 20.51
CA ASN A 329 19.11 -9.13 19.42
C ASN A 329 20.23 -10.13 19.10
N ASN A 330 20.17 -11.35 19.63
CA ASN A 330 21.22 -12.36 19.48
C ASN A 330 21.13 -13.10 18.12
N PHE A 331 21.12 -12.32 17.03
CA PHE A 331 21.10 -12.79 15.66
C PHE A 331 22.19 -12.06 14.88
N ASP A 332 23.01 -12.81 14.15
CA ASP A 332 24.17 -12.25 13.49
C ASP A 332 23.82 -11.43 12.25
N TYR A 333 22.72 -11.75 11.55
CA TYR A 333 22.37 -11.13 10.27
C TYR A 333 20.89 -10.73 10.20
N VAL A 334 20.65 -9.47 9.83
CA VAL A 334 19.31 -8.89 9.66
C VAL A 334 19.24 -8.14 8.34
N VAL A 335 18.19 -8.38 7.57
CA VAL A 335 17.82 -7.56 6.40
C VAL A 335 16.53 -6.83 6.73
N CYS A 336 16.53 -5.51 6.65
CA CYS A 336 15.38 -4.69 7.01
C CYS A 336 14.93 -3.73 5.91
N MET A 337 13.66 -3.29 5.96
CA MET A 337 13.10 -2.39 4.95
C MET A 337 13.35 -0.92 5.33
N GLY A 338 14.22 -0.27 4.55
CA GLY A 338 14.43 1.18 4.62
C GLY A 338 15.20 1.67 5.84
N ARG A 339 15.53 2.97 5.80
CA ARG A 339 16.42 3.63 6.79
C ARG A 339 15.85 3.64 8.21
N ASN A 340 14.54 3.81 8.36
CA ASN A 340 13.91 3.90 9.70
C ASN A 340 14.06 2.59 10.49
N CYS A 341 13.83 1.44 9.83
CA CYS A 341 14.04 0.13 10.45
C CYS A 341 15.51 -0.08 10.81
N TYR A 342 16.43 0.30 9.91
CA TYR A 342 17.87 0.21 10.14
C TYR A 342 18.30 1.00 11.40
N MET A 343 17.87 2.26 11.52
CA MET A 343 18.21 3.11 12.66
C MET A 343 17.69 2.50 13.98
N LEU A 344 16.48 1.95 13.97
CA LEU A 344 15.92 1.30 15.15
C LEU A 344 16.70 0.03 15.52
N LEU A 345 17.06 -0.81 14.55
CA LEU A 345 17.86 -2.01 14.79
C LEU A 345 19.24 -1.71 15.34
N LYS A 346 19.88 -0.63 14.88
CA LYS A 346 21.16 -0.17 15.44
C LYS A 346 21.02 0.33 16.88
N LYS A 347 19.94 1.05 17.21
CA LYS A 347 19.62 1.41 18.60
C LYS A 347 19.39 0.20 19.51
N LEU A 348 18.89 -0.90 18.96
CA LEU A 348 18.70 -2.17 19.68
C LEU A 348 19.94 -3.09 19.61
N HIS A 349 21.09 -2.58 19.18
CA HIS A 349 22.38 -3.27 19.14
C HIS A 349 22.42 -4.55 18.29
N PHE A 350 21.67 -4.61 17.19
CA PHE A 350 21.85 -5.67 16.21
C PHE A 350 23.18 -5.50 15.44
N LYS A 351 23.89 -6.62 15.24
CA LYS A 351 25.24 -6.64 14.65
C LYS A 351 25.25 -6.26 13.16
N ASN A 352 25.02 -7.23 12.27
CA ASN A 352 25.06 -7.01 10.82
C ASN A 352 23.65 -6.73 10.29
N VAL A 353 23.38 -5.46 10.00
CA VAL A 353 22.07 -4.98 9.52
C VAL A 353 22.22 -4.41 8.13
N PHE A 354 21.48 -4.98 7.18
CA PHE A 354 21.45 -4.57 5.78
C PHE A 354 20.08 -3.98 5.44
N PHE A 355 20.03 -2.97 4.58
CA PHE A 355 18.78 -2.34 4.16
C PHE A 355 18.88 -1.70 2.77
N PRO A 356 17.80 -1.65 1.99
CA PRO A 356 17.75 -0.89 0.75
C PRO A 356 17.52 0.59 1.02
N HIS A 357 18.31 1.47 0.40
CA HIS A 357 18.15 2.93 0.55
C HIS A 357 16.85 3.45 -0.08
N ASP A 358 16.36 2.81 -1.14
CA ASP A 358 15.15 3.19 -1.86
C ASP A 358 13.86 2.61 -1.26
N SER A 359 13.97 1.77 -0.22
CA SER A 359 12.86 1.07 0.43
C SER A 359 11.98 0.27 -0.54
N LYS A 360 12.56 -0.24 -1.64
CA LYS A 360 11.84 -1.08 -2.61
C LYS A 360 12.00 -2.57 -2.32
N MET A 361 10.96 -3.33 -2.64
CA MET A 361 10.92 -4.78 -2.46
C MET A 361 11.97 -5.51 -3.32
N GLU A 362 12.20 -5.06 -4.55
CA GLU A 362 13.23 -5.60 -5.45
C GLU A 362 14.63 -5.43 -4.85
N SER A 363 14.95 -4.23 -4.38
CA SER A 363 16.22 -3.92 -3.71
C SER A 363 16.39 -4.72 -2.41
N PHE A 364 15.32 -4.87 -1.63
CA PHE A 364 15.30 -5.73 -0.44
C PHE A 364 15.65 -7.19 -0.79
N LEU A 365 15.04 -7.74 -1.84
CA LEU A 365 15.28 -9.11 -2.29
C LEU A 365 16.71 -9.30 -2.78
N ASN A 366 17.24 -8.36 -3.56
CA ASN A 366 18.61 -8.43 -4.04
C ASN A 366 19.62 -8.49 -2.88
N ILE A 367 19.43 -7.65 -1.86
CA ILE A 367 20.27 -7.67 -0.65
C ILE A 367 20.15 -9.02 0.07
N LEU A 368 18.92 -9.53 0.25
CA LEU A 368 18.70 -10.82 0.90
C LEU A 368 19.37 -11.98 0.15
N MET A 369 19.27 -12.00 -1.18
CA MET A 369 19.84 -13.05 -2.02
C MET A 369 21.37 -13.01 -2.04
N ASN A 370 21.96 -11.82 -2.17
CA ASN A 370 23.41 -11.65 -2.15
C ASN A 370 23.98 -12.06 -0.78
N LEU A 371 23.36 -11.58 0.30
CA LEU A 371 23.78 -11.95 1.65
C LEU A 371 23.66 -13.46 1.88
N HIS A 372 22.56 -14.10 1.45
CA HIS A 372 22.40 -15.53 1.58
C HIS A 372 23.50 -16.31 0.83
N HIS A 373 23.81 -15.90 -0.39
CA HIS A 373 24.87 -16.50 -1.19
C HIS A 373 26.25 -16.32 -0.55
N GLU A 374 26.60 -15.10 -0.13
CA GLU A 374 27.86 -14.79 0.57
C GLU A 374 28.05 -15.64 1.83
N LEU A 375 27.00 -15.76 2.65
CA LEU A 375 27.04 -16.55 3.87
C LEU A 375 27.15 -18.05 3.59
N LYS A 376 26.48 -18.55 2.56
CA LYS A 376 26.61 -19.94 2.11
C LYS A 376 28.04 -20.23 1.67
N GLU A 377 28.65 -19.35 0.88
CA GLU A 377 30.02 -19.55 0.40
C GLU A 377 31.06 -19.43 1.50
N LYS A 378 30.92 -18.45 2.39
CA LYS A 378 31.87 -18.21 3.48
C LYS A 378 31.86 -19.32 4.53
N TYR A 379 30.68 -19.79 4.94
CA TYR A 379 30.54 -20.73 6.05
C TYR A 379 30.25 -22.18 5.62
N LYS A 380 30.07 -22.41 4.31
CA LYS A 380 29.72 -23.71 3.72
C LYS A 380 28.50 -24.37 4.40
N LYS A 381 27.54 -23.56 4.83
CA LYS A 381 26.32 -23.97 5.55
C LYS A 381 25.10 -23.22 5.00
N LYS A 382 23.93 -23.86 5.05
CA LYS A 382 22.66 -23.21 4.68
C LYS A 382 22.16 -22.34 5.83
N PHE A 383 21.91 -21.07 5.53
CA PHE A 383 21.21 -20.14 6.43
C PHE A 383 19.71 -20.22 6.20
N ASN A 384 18.95 -20.21 7.31
CA ASN A 384 17.50 -20.12 7.28
C ASN A 384 17.08 -18.66 7.13
N VAL A 385 16.01 -18.38 6.39
CA VAL A 385 15.43 -17.03 6.29
C VAL A 385 14.21 -16.93 7.20
N ILE A 386 14.18 -15.92 8.07
CA ILE A 386 13.06 -15.68 8.99
C ILE A 386 12.19 -14.56 8.46
N LEU A 387 10.99 -14.89 8.04
CA LEU A 387 10.00 -13.94 7.55
C LEU A 387 9.09 -13.52 8.70
N THR A 388 9.13 -12.24 9.07
CA THR A 388 8.47 -11.74 10.30
C THR A 388 7.05 -11.22 10.10
N ARG A 389 6.52 -11.31 8.88
CA ARG A 389 5.14 -10.90 8.56
C ARG A 389 4.21 -12.12 8.57
N GLU A 390 2.90 -11.85 8.63
CA GLU A 390 1.87 -12.87 8.40
C GLU A 390 2.08 -13.60 7.07
N LYS A 391 1.69 -14.89 7.00
CA LYS A 391 1.97 -15.76 5.84
C LYS A 391 1.59 -15.12 4.50
N TYR A 392 0.34 -14.69 4.36
CA TYR A 392 -0.21 -14.06 3.15
C TYR A 392 0.51 -12.77 2.71
N LYS A 393 1.28 -12.15 3.60
CA LYS A 393 2.04 -10.92 3.30
C LYS A 393 3.41 -11.22 2.69
N ASN A 394 3.84 -12.48 2.66
CA ASN A 394 5.15 -12.92 2.23
C ASN A 394 5.17 -13.62 0.86
N ASP A 395 4.03 -13.81 0.19
CA ASP A 395 3.89 -14.62 -1.03
C ASP A 395 4.98 -14.40 -2.08
N MET A 396 5.37 -13.14 -2.35
CA MET A 396 6.43 -12.82 -3.32
C MET A 396 7.80 -13.34 -2.87
N ILE A 397 8.13 -13.16 -1.59
CA ILE A 397 9.42 -13.60 -1.03
C ILE A 397 9.43 -15.12 -0.96
N GLU A 398 8.34 -15.72 -0.47
CA GLU A 398 8.18 -17.17 -0.36
C GLU A 398 8.40 -17.88 -1.71
N LYS A 399 7.75 -17.39 -2.78
CA LYS A 399 7.93 -17.94 -4.14
C LYS A 399 9.39 -17.90 -4.58
N ILE A 400 10.11 -16.81 -4.31
CA ILE A 400 11.53 -16.67 -4.67
C ILE A 400 12.42 -17.60 -3.84
N LEU A 401 12.17 -17.71 -2.54
CA LEU A 401 12.94 -18.60 -1.65
C LEU A 401 12.73 -20.07 -2.02
N LEU A 402 11.49 -20.48 -2.28
CA LEU A 402 11.15 -21.82 -2.76
C LEU A 402 11.82 -22.12 -4.10
N GLY A 403 11.70 -21.21 -5.07
CA GLY A 403 12.33 -21.37 -6.39
C GLY A 403 13.85 -21.46 -6.35
N LYS A 404 14.50 -20.97 -5.29
CA LYS A 404 15.95 -21.06 -5.07
C LYS A 404 16.36 -22.13 -4.05
N ASN A 405 15.41 -22.95 -3.57
CA ASN A 405 15.64 -23.97 -2.55
C ASN A 405 16.32 -23.41 -1.28
N ILE A 406 15.90 -22.20 -0.87
CA ILE A 406 16.39 -21.52 0.34
C ILE A 406 15.44 -21.86 1.49
N PRO A 407 15.92 -22.47 2.59
CA PRO A 407 15.07 -22.78 3.73
C PRO A 407 14.59 -21.48 4.39
N TYR A 408 13.31 -21.46 4.76
CA TYR A 408 12.72 -20.32 5.46
C TYR A 408 11.73 -20.77 6.53
N GLN A 409 11.45 -19.86 7.46
CA GLN A 409 10.46 -20.01 8.53
C GLN A 409 9.65 -18.72 8.66
N ILE A 410 8.33 -18.85 8.75
CA ILE A 410 7.43 -17.72 8.97
C ILE A 410 7.19 -17.56 10.49
N VAL A 411 7.59 -16.41 11.01
CA VAL A 411 7.48 -16.03 12.43
C VAL A 411 6.77 -14.68 12.53
N PRO A 412 5.43 -14.62 12.39
CA PRO A 412 4.70 -13.36 12.39
C PRO A 412 4.93 -12.60 13.69
N CYS A 413 5.56 -11.43 13.64
CA CYS A 413 5.80 -10.59 14.81
C CYS A 413 4.69 -9.56 14.99
N ILE A 414 3.93 -9.31 13.93
CA ILE A 414 2.77 -8.44 13.93
C ILE A 414 1.62 -9.13 13.22
N GLN A 415 0.40 -8.80 13.64
CA GLN A 415 -0.85 -9.28 13.05
C GLN A 415 -1.76 -8.10 12.73
N THR A 416 -2.54 -8.24 11.65
CA THR A 416 -3.61 -7.28 11.35
C THR A 416 -4.82 -7.60 12.21
N GLU A 417 -5.34 -6.58 12.89
CA GLU A 417 -6.61 -6.65 13.59
C GLU A 417 -7.58 -5.70 12.88
N TYR A 418 -8.63 -6.23 12.26
CA TYR A 418 -9.60 -5.40 11.55
C TYR A 418 -10.58 -4.76 12.55
N ASN A 419 -10.85 -3.47 12.36
CA ASN A 419 -11.90 -2.76 13.08
C ASN A 419 -13.18 -2.79 12.24
N PHE A 420 -14.01 -3.81 12.45
CA PHE A 420 -15.23 -4.01 11.67
C PHE A 420 -16.27 -2.89 11.87
N GLN A 421 -16.26 -2.19 13.00
CA GLN A 421 -17.12 -1.01 13.18
C GLN A 421 -16.71 0.11 12.22
N GLY A 422 -15.41 0.37 12.08
CA GLY A 422 -14.88 1.34 11.11
C GLY A 422 -15.12 0.90 9.67
N ILE A 423 -14.87 -0.38 9.35
CA ILE A 423 -15.15 -0.95 8.02
C ILE A 423 -16.64 -0.81 7.66
N ARG A 424 -17.56 -1.06 8.61
CA ARG A 424 -19.00 -0.90 8.41
C ARG A 424 -19.39 0.55 8.21
N HIS A 425 -18.81 1.47 8.98
CA HIS A 425 -19.04 2.90 8.78
C HIS A 425 -18.62 3.33 7.38
N LEU A 426 -17.43 2.92 6.92
CA LEU A 426 -16.95 3.15 5.56
C LEU A 426 -17.89 2.57 4.50
N TYR A 427 -18.34 1.32 4.68
CA TYR A 427 -19.31 0.69 3.77
C TYR A 427 -20.60 1.51 3.63
N LYS A 428 -21.16 1.99 4.75
CA LYS A 428 -22.37 2.84 4.73
C LYS A 428 -22.14 4.17 4.01
N MET A 429 -20.98 4.80 4.21
CA MET A 429 -20.64 6.05 3.51
C MET A 429 -20.56 5.83 1.99
N LEU A 430 -19.90 4.75 1.56
CA LEU A 430 -19.78 4.40 0.14
C LEU A 430 -21.14 4.01 -0.47
N LEU A 431 -21.98 3.29 0.26
CA LEU A 431 -23.33 2.94 -0.18
C LEU A 431 -24.21 4.18 -0.35
N ALA A 432 -24.14 5.13 0.59
CA ALA A 432 -24.86 6.41 0.48
C ALA A 432 -24.40 7.18 -0.77
N HIS A 433 -23.08 7.30 -0.98
CA HIS A 433 -22.53 7.93 -2.18
C HIS A 433 -23.00 7.24 -3.47
N ALA A 434 -23.01 5.91 -3.51
CA ALA A 434 -23.45 5.15 -4.68
C ALA A 434 -24.91 5.42 -5.06
N ARG A 435 -25.78 5.64 -4.05
CA ARG A 435 -27.23 5.86 -4.23
C ARG A 435 -27.59 7.32 -4.52
N GLU A 436 -26.77 8.27 -4.07
CA GLU A 436 -27.08 9.69 -4.11
C GLU A 436 -26.62 10.43 -5.37
N SER A 437 -25.78 9.84 -6.24
CA SER A 437 -25.36 10.58 -7.45
C SER A 437 -26.52 10.63 -8.48
N PRO A 438 -26.87 11.85 -8.96
CA PRO A 438 -27.94 12.13 -9.92
C PRO A 438 -27.66 11.56 -11.32
#